data_AF-A0A929IS47-F1
#
_entry.id   AF-A0A929IS47-F1
#
_cell.length_a   1.000
_cell.length_b   1.000
_cell.length_c   1.000
_cell.angle_alpha   90.00
_cell.angle_beta   90.00
_cell.angle_gamma   90.00
#
_symmetry.space_group_name_H-M   'P 1'
#
loop_
_entity.id
_entity.type
_entity.pdbx_description
1 polymer ?
#
loop_
_entity_poly.entity_id
_entity_poly.type
_entity_poly.pdbx_seq_one_letter_code
_entity_poly.pdbx_strand_id
1 'polypeptide(L)'
;MTDETHRYYVRSPDGRMITGYDRPDAAKAVALDYGEGAVVVDTLAQAYYPAAEEVIGGELLHAGVAGWNAGKSDPSRDLIEAIRKGHPAVVHAFLKKGSAPDSRDANGGTALHWAASRGNAEIARLLLDAGADAAATDGEGDTSLDVARSKGKAKLVNLLSGIVSG
;
A
#
# COMPACT_ATOMS: atom_id res chain seq x y z
N MET A 1 -23.85 29.21 -7.28
CA MET A 1 -23.53 28.25 -6.20
C MET A 1 -23.77 26.88 -6.78
N THR A 2 -22.72 26.22 -7.24
CA THR A 2 -22.78 24.84 -7.71
C THR A 2 -22.89 23.96 -6.49
N ASP A 3 -24.03 23.31 -6.32
CA ASP A 3 -24.24 22.25 -5.34
C ASP A 3 -23.40 21.05 -5.82
N GLU A 4 -22.13 21.01 -5.42
CA GLU A 4 -21.23 19.89 -5.72
C GLU A 4 -21.72 18.68 -4.91
N THR A 5 -22.69 17.97 -5.49
CA THR A 5 -23.28 16.78 -4.87
C THR A 5 -22.18 15.74 -4.68
N HIS A 6 -21.79 15.52 -3.43
CA HIS A 6 -20.82 14.50 -3.04
C HIS A 6 -21.33 13.13 -3.48
N ARG A 7 -20.69 12.53 -4.49
CA ARG A 7 -21.03 11.21 -5.03
C ARG A 7 -19.94 10.18 -4.75
N TYR A 8 -20.34 8.93 -4.66
CA TYR A 8 -19.45 7.78 -4.49
C TYR A 8 -19.61 6.85 -5.68
N TYR A 9 -18.52 6.26 -6.19
CA TYR A 9 -18.57 5.25 -7.24
C TYR A 9 -18.08 3.92 -6.72
N VAL A 10 -18.64 2.83 -7.24
CA VAL A 10 -18.12 1.48 -7.00
C VAL A 10 -17.44 1.01 -8.26
N ARG A 11 -16.25 0.43 -8.13
CA ARG A 11 -15.57 -0.30 -9.18
C ARG A 11 -15.67 -1.78 -8.84
N SER A 12 -16.13 -2.60 -9.79
CA SER A 12 -16.08 -4.04 -9.63
C SER A 12 -14.63 -4.56 -9.69
N PRO A 13 -14.37 -5.80 -9.23
CA PRO A 13 -13.03 -6.40 -9.27
C PRO A 13 -12.40 -6.44 -10.67
N ASP A 14 -13.22 -6.54 -11.73
CA ASP A 14 -12.79 -6.52 -13.14
C ASP A 14 -12.52 -5.10 -13.69
N GLY A 15 -12.59 -4.08 -12.84
CA GLY A 15 -12.26 -2.70 -13.18
C GLY A 15 -13.40 -1.89 -13.82
N ARG A 16 -14.62 -2.44 -13.94
CA ARG A 16 -15.76 -1.71 -14.49
C ARG A 16 -16.35 -0.74 -13.47
N MET A 17 -16.77 0.43 -13.95
CA MET A 17 -17.41 1.44 -13.13
C MET A 17 -18.90 1.15 -12.97
N ILE A 18 -19.39 1.25 -11.74
CA ILE A 18 -20.77 1.04 -11.34
C ILE A 18 -21.20 2.34 -10.63
N THR A 19 -22.26 2.95 -11.14
CA THR A 19 -22.46 4.41 -11.15
C THR A 19 -22.69 5.07 -9.79
N GLY A 20 -22.80 6.41 -9.79
CA GLY A 20 -22.71 7.29 -8.61
C GLY A 20 -23.83 7.15 -7.58
N TYR A 21 -23.44 6.89 -6.35
CA TYR A 21 -24.28 6.86 -5.16
C TYR A 21 -24.19 8.20 -4.44
N ASP A 22 -25.32 8.70 -3.94
CA ASP A 22 -25.35 9.94 -3.15
C ASP A 22 -24.99 9.72 -1.67
N ARG A 23 -24.81 8.45 -1.26
CA ARG A 23 -24.44 8.07 0.12
C ARG A 23 -23.31 7.05 0.15
N PRO A 24 -22.36 7.16 1.09
CA PRO A 24 -21.22 6.26 1.18
C PRO A 24 -21.67 4.83 1.52
N ASP A 25 -22.59 4.68 2.46
CA ASP A 25 -23.03 3.35 2.94
C ASP A 25 -23.61 2.47 1.84
N ALA A 26 -24.30 3.07 0.87
CA ALA A 26 -24.86 2.36 -0.27
C ALA A 26 -23.75 1.87 -1.21
N ALA A 27 -22.76 2.72 -1.51
CA ALA A 27 -21.61 2.34 -2.31
C ALA A 27 -20.78 1.24 -1.61
N LYS A 28 -20.59 1.35 -0.30
CA LYS A 28 -19.87 0.37 0.52
C LYS A 28 -20.57 -0.99 0.55
N ALA A 29 -21.88 -1.02 0.78
CA ALA A 29 -22.65 -2.26 0.77
C ALA A 29 -22.58 -2.96 -0.59
N VAL A 30 -22.67 -2.20 -1.68
CA VAL A 30 -22.55 -2.75 -3.04
C VAL A 30 -21.14 -3.27 -3.29
N ALA A 31 -20.09 -2.55 -2.89
CA ALA A 31 -18.71 -3.05 -3.04
C ALA A 31 -18.53 -4.39 -2.31
N LEU A 32 -19.06 -4.53 -1.09
CA LEU A 32 -19.01 -5.78 -0.33
C LEU A 32 -19.76 -6.93 -1.04
N ASP A 33 -20.89 -6.65 -1.70
CA ASP A 33 -21.64 -7.64 -2.49
C ASP A 33 -20.85 -8.12 -3.74
N TYR A 34 -20.09 -7.22 -4.37
CA TYR A 34 -19.18 -7.57 -5.48
C TYR A 34 -17.96 -8.39 -5.02
N GLY A 35 -17.61 -8.30 -3.74
CA GLY A 35 -16.55 -9.11 -3.14
C GLY A 35 -15.14 -8.58 -3.41
N GLU A 36 -14.16 -9.46 -3.19
CA GLU A 36 -12.74 -9.14 -3.17
C GLU A 36 -12.27 -8.34 -4.40
N GLY A 37 -11.64 -7.19 -4.16
CA GLY A 37 -11.12 -6.31 -5.22
C GLY A 37 -12.10 -5.23 -5.70
N ALA A 38 -13.33 -5.21 -5.19
CA ALA A 38 -14.25 -4.10 -5.43
C ALA A 38 -13.77 -2.84 -4.69
N VAL A 39 -13.93 -1.66 -5.28
CA VAL A 39 -13.41 -0.39 -4.74
C VAL A 39 -14.50 0.68 -4.67
N VAL A 40 -14.61 1.37 -3.55
CA VAL A 40 -15.42 2.60 -3.39
C VAL A 40 -14.54 3.83 -3.56
N VAL A 41 -14.96 4.79 -4.36
CA VAL A 41 -14.23 6.03 -4.67
C VAL A 41 -15.14 7.25 -4.46
N ASP A 42 -14.69 8.24 -3.71
CA ASP A 42 -15.37 9.55 -3.53
C ASP A 42 -15.05 10.51 -4.70
N THR A 43 -16.05 11.24 -5.18
CA THR A 43 -15.96 12.23 -6.27
C THR A 43 -15.39 13.58 -5.90
N LEU A 44 -15.50 14.05 -4.65
CA LEU A 44 -14.89 15.33 -4.27
C LEU A 44 -13.35 15.28 -4.32
N ALA A 45 -12.79 14.09 -4.37
CA ALA A 45 -11.37 13.87 -4.52
C ALA A 45 -10.83 14.02 -5.96
N GLN A 46 -11.66 14.45 -6.93
CA GLN A 46 -11.19 14.78 -8.29
C GLN A 46 -10.08 15.84 -8.30
N ALA A 47 -9.93 16.64 -7.24
CA ALA A 47 -8.83 17.61 -7.11
C ALA A 47 -7.66 17.13 -6.22
N TYR A 48 -7.83 16.12 -5.38
CA TYR A 48 -6.81 15.67 -4.43
C TYR A 48 -7.13 14.24 -3.94
N TYR A 49 -6.40 13.25 -4.45
CA TYR A 49 -6.29 11.86 -3.96
C TYR A 49 -7.54 11.24 -3.30
N PRO A 50 -8.33 10.40 -4.00
CA PRO A 50 -9.47 9.77 -3.37
C PRO A 50 -9.04 8.84 -2.25
N ALA A 51 -9.60 9.08 -1.07
CA ALA A 51 -9.76 8.03 -0.08
C ALA A 51 -10.61 6.95 -0.74
N ALA A 52 -9.94 5.93 -1.26
CA ALA A 52 -10.59 4.77 -1.81
C ALA A 52 -10.65 3.70 -0.73
N GLU A 53 -11.69 2.87 -0.75
CA GLU A 53 -11.79 1.71 0.10
C GLU A 53 -11.93 0.48 -0.78
N GLU A 54 -11.08 -0.52 -0.59
CA GLU A 54 -11.14 -1.78 -1.33
C GLU A 54 -11.66 -2.89 -0.42
N VAL A 55 -12.45 -3.80 -0.99
CA VAL A 55 -12.88 -5.01 -0.29
C VAL A 55 -11.70 -5.98 -0.22
N ILE A 56 -11.25 -6.23 1.00
CA ILE A 56 -10.15 -7.12 1.34
C ILE A 56 -10.57 -8.05 2.47
N GLY A 57 -10.57 -9.35 2.21
CA GLY A 57 -11.00 -10.35 3.20
C GLY A 57 -12.46 -10.18 3.62
N GLY A 58 -13.30 -9.60 2.76
CA GLY A 58 -14.70 -9.31 3.05
C GLY A 58 -14.96 -8.02 3.84
N GLU A 59 -13.94 -7.18 4.05
CA GLU A 59 -14.07 -5.88 4.73
C GLU A 59 -13.58 -4.74 3.84
N LEU A 60 -14.11 -3.53 4.02
CA LEU A 60 -13.64 -2.34 3.32
C LEU A 60 -12.47 -1.70 4.05
N LEU A 61 -11.29 -1.75 3.42
CA LEU A 61 -10.06 -1.18 3.96
C LEU A 61 -9.59 -0.01 3.09
N HIS A 62 -8.98 1.00 3.72
CA HIS A 62 -8.49 2.18 3.01
C HIS A 62 -7.42 1.79 1.97
N ALA A 63 -7.81 1.84 0.70
CA ALA A 63 -6.96 1.71 -0.45
C ALA A 63 -6.29 3.07 -0.68
N GLY A 64 -5.05 3.20 -0.21
CA GLY A 64 -4.29 4.46 -0.25
C GLY A 64 -4.07 5.05 -1.64
N VAL A 65 -4.47 4.36 -2.71
CA VAL A 65 -4.53 4.86 -4.09
C VAL A 65 -5.54 4.04 -4.91
N ALA A 66 -6.72 4.59 -5.20
CA ALA A 66 -7.54 4.09 -6.31
C ALA A 66 -8.01 5.27 -7.17
N GLY A 67 -7.08 5.80 -7.97
CA GLY A 67 -7.48 6.55 -9.16
C GLY A 67 -8.06 5.60 -10.22
N TRP A 68 -8.69 6.17 -11.23
CA TRP A 68 -9.21 5.47 -12.43
C TRP A 68 -8.21 4.52 -13.11
N ASN A 69 -6.91 4.63 -12.80
CA ASN A 69 -5.82 3.83 -13.36
C ASN A 69 -5.33 2.68 -12.47
N ALA A 70 -6.02 2.28 -11.40
CA ALA A 70 -5.52 1.22 -10.50
C ALA A 70 -5.47 -0.20 -11.15
N GLY A 71 -5.94 -0.36 -12.39
CA GLY A 71 -5.67 -1.55 -13.22
C GLY A 71 -4.38 -1.44 -14.07
N LYS A 72 -3.64 -0.33 -13.93
CA LYS A 72 -2.36 -0.05 -14.62
C LYS A 72 -1.21 0.25 -13.66
N SER A 73 -1.44 0.35 -12.34
CA SER A 73 -0.37 0.52 -11.38
C SER A 73 0.29 -0.83 -11.11
N ASP A 74 1.60 -0.88 -11.27
CA ASP A 74 2.43 -2.01 -10.88
C ASP A 74 2.19 -2.29 -9.39
N PRO A 75 1.72 -3.50 -8.99
CA PRO A 75 1.51 -3.87 -7.58
C PRO A 75 2.70 -3.59 -6.68
N SER A 76 3.91 -3.56 -7.26
CA SER A 76 5.15 -3.20 -6.61
C SER A 76 5.20 -1.73 -6.18
N ARG A 77 4.68 -0.84 -7.02
CA ARG A 77 4.66 0.60 -6.78
C ARG A 77 3.67 0.97 -5.67
N ASP A 78 2.56 0.24 -5.61
CA ASP A 78 1.50 0.46 -4.61
C ASP A 78 1.92 -0.03 -3.22
N LEU A 79 2.68 -1.14 -3.13
CA LEU A 79 3.30 -1.59 -1.88
C LEU A 79 4.28 -0.55 -1.32
N ILE A 80 5.18 -0.01 -2.16
CA ILE A 80 6.17 0.99 -1.75
C ILE A 80 5.49 2.27 -1.23
N GLU A 81 4.41 2.71 -1.87
CA GLU A 81 3.67 3.88 -1.41
C GLU A 81 2.96 3.62 -0.07
N ALA A 82 2.40 2.43 0.15
CA ALA A 82 1.83 2.05 1.45
C ALA A 82 2.89 2.07 2.57
N ILE A 83 4.10 1.60 2.29
CA ILE A 83 5.24 1.66 3.22
C ILE A 83 5.64 3.11 3.49
N ARG A 84 5.66 3.95 2.45
CA ARG A 84 5.90 5.39 2.60
C ARG A 84 4.84 6.07 3.46
N LYS A 85 3.58 5.63 3.42
CA LYS A 85 2.56 6.18 4.32
C LYS A 85 2.68 5.62 5.74
N GLY A 86 3.29 4.44 5.89
CA GLY A 86 3.60 3.84 7.19
C GLY A 86 2.41 3.11 7.80
N HIS A 87 1.53 2.53 6.98
CA HIS A 87 0.33 1.81 7.41
C HIS A 87 0.54 0.29 7.38
N PRO A 88 0.89 -0.39 8.49
CA PRO A 88 1.27 -1.80 8.48
C PRO A 88 0.14 -2.74 8.03
N ALA A 89 -1.11 -2.44 8.41
CA ALA A 89 -2.28 -3.23 7.99
C ALA A 89 -2.45 -3.25 6.46
N VAL A 90 -2.20 -2.12 5.80
CA VAL A 90 -2.28 -1.99 4.34
C VAL A 90 -1.12 -2.73 3.68
N VAL A 91 0.10 -2.63 4.22
CA VAL A 91 1.26 -3.40 3.73
C VAL A 91 1.00 -4.90 3.85
N HIS A 92 0.49 -5.37 4.98
CA HIS A 92 0.16 -6.78 5.18
C HIS A 92 -0.91 -7.27 4.19
N ALA A 93 -1.94 -6.46 3.91
CA ALA A 93 -2.95 -6.77 2.91
C ALA A 93 -2.34 -6.91 1.50
N PHE A 94 -1.46 -6.00 1.10
CA PHE A 94 -0.75 -6.07 -0.18
C PHE A 94 0.12 -7.33 -0.30
N LEU A 95 0.89 -7.67 0.74
CA LEU A 95 1.71 -8.87 0.76
C LEU A 95 0.86 -10.15 0.67
N LYS A 96 -0.29 -10.20 1.36
CA LYS A 96 -1.25 -11.32 1.25
C LYS A 96 -1.87 -11.45 -0.14
N LYS A 97 -2.02 -10.34 -0.87
CA LYS A 97 -2.51 -10.32 -2.26
C LYS A 97 -1.43 -10.67 -3.30
N GLY A 98 -0.21 -10.98 -2.85
CA GLY A 98 0.88 -11.41 -3.72
C GLY A 98 1.74 -10.27 -4.25
N SER A 99 1.68 -9.07 -3.67
CA SER A 99 2.69 -8.04 -3.92
C SER A 99 4.08 -8.60 -3.60
N ALA A 100 5.05 -8.35 -4.48
CA ALA A 100 6.40 -8.82 -4.28
C ALA A 100 7.04 -8.09 -3.07
N PRO A 101 7.54 -8.81 -2.06
CA PRO A 101 8.16 -8.18 -0.90
C PRO A 101 9.47 -7.45 -1.25
N ASP A 102 10.11 -7.82 -2.37
CA ASP A 102 11.34 -7.21 -2.91
C ASP A 102 11.09 -6.14 -3.98
N SER A 103 9.87 -5.63 -4.07
CA SER A 103 9.53 -4.54 -4.97
C SER A 103 10.51 -3.38 -4.84
N ARG A 104 10.96 -2.87 -6.01
CA ARG A 104 11.91 -1.77 -6.14
C ARG A 104 11.27 -0.55 -6.74
N ASP A 105 11.69 0.63 -6.29
CA ASP A 105 11.39 1.88 -6.96
C ASP A 105 12.39 2.19 -8.09
N ALA A 106 12.23 3.37 -8.72
CA ALA A 106 13.09 3.81 -9.83
C ALA A 106 14.55 4.06 -9.43
N ASN A 107 14.84 4.22 -8.13
CA ASN A 107 16.19 4.40 -7.61
C ASN A 107 16.80 3.06 -7.14
N GLY A 108 16.12 1.93 -7.40
CA GLY A 108 16.55 0.61 -6.93
C GLY A 108 16.23 0.33 -5.46
N GLY A 109 15.61 1.28 -4.75
CA GLY A 109 15.27 1.13 -3.34
C GLY A 109 14.17 0.08 -3.13
N THR A 110 14.45 -0.95 -2.35
CA THR A 110 13.48 -2.00 -2.04
C THR A 110 12.47 -1.55 -0.97
N ALA A 111 11.38 -2.30 -0.80
CA ALA A 111 10.43 -2.14 0.30
C ALA A 111 11.09 -2.06 1.68
N LEU A 112 12.11 -2.89 1.91
CA LEU A 112 12.90 -2.88 3.15
C LEU A 112 13.72 -1.59 3.34
N HIS A 113 14.27 -1.00 2.28
CA HIS A 113 14.97 0.29 2.37
C HIS A 113 14.03 1.40 2.83
N TRP A 114 12.78 1.40 2.34
CA TRP A 114 11.78 2.38 2.76
C TRP A 114 11.34 2.18 4.21
N ALA A 115 11.12 0.93 4.65
CA ALA A 115 10.83 0.62 6.03
C ALA A 115 11.98 1.04 6.97
N ALA A 116 13.23 0.79 6.56
CA ALA A 116 14.44 1.19 7.27
C ALA A 116 14.60 2.70 7.35
N SER A 117 14.42 3.41 6.24
CA SER A 117 14.48 4.87 6.17
C SER A 117 13.50 5.53 7.16
N ARG A 118 12.32 4.92 7.34
CA ARG A 118 11.28 5.38 8.28
C ARG A 118 11.45 4.87 9.70
N GLY A 119 12.26 3.84 9.91
CA GLY A 119 12.40 3.18 11.20
C GLY A 119 11.17 2.36 11.61
N ASN A 120 10.33 1.94 10.66
CA ASN A 120 9.10 1.21 10.95
C ASN A 120 9.38 -0.30 11.08
N ALA A 121 9.69 -0.73 12.31
CA ALA A 121 10.07 -2.12 12.60
C ALA A 121 8.93 -3.13 12.35
N GLU A 122 7.68 -2.70 12.47
CA GLU A 122 6.52 -3.56 12.19
C GLU A 122 6.42 -3.88 10.70
N ILE A 123 6.51 -2.86 9.85
CA ILE A 123 6.52 -3.05 8.39
C ILE A 123 7.75 -3.86 7.96
N ALA A 124 8.92 -3.59 8.52
CA ALA A 124 10.11 -4.37 8.22
C ALA A 124 9.89 -5.86 8.54
N ARG A 125 9.25 -6.18 9.66
CA ARG A 125 8.95 -7.57 10.03
C ARG A 125 7.94 -8.22 9.08
N LEU A 126 6.88 -7.50 8.69
CA LEU A 126 5.92 -7.98 7.68
C LEU A 126 6.60 -8.33 6.35
N LEU A 127 7.54 -7.51 5.91
CA LEU A 127 8.30 -7.74 4.68
C LEU A 127 9.23 -8.95 4.79
N LEU A 128 9.96 -9.06 5.91
CA LEU A 128 10.84 -10.21 6.18
C LEU A 128 10.06 -11.52 6.30
N ASP A 129 8.92 -11.50 7.00
CA ASP A 129 8.01 -12.65 7.13
C ASP A 129 7.43 -13.08 5.77
N ALA A 130 7.27 -12.12 4.85
CA ALA A 130 6.87 -12.38 3.46
C ALA A 130 8.03 -12.83 2.55
N GLY A 131 9.26 -12.91 3.07
CA GLY A 131 10.43 -13.39 2.33
C GLY A 131 11.27 -12.32 1.64
N ALA A 132 11.18 -11.05 2.06
CA ALA A 132 12.04 -9.99 1.53
C ALA A 132 13.53 -10.27 1.78
N ASP A 133 14.37 -10.01 0.79
CA ASP A 133 15.82 -10.14 0.87
C ASP A 133 16.42 -8.97 1.67
N ALA A 134 16.88 -9.27 2.88
CA ALA A 134 17.53 -8.30 3.76
C ALA A 134 18.91 -7.83 3.26
N ALA A 135 19.56 -8.62 2.41
CA ALA A 135 20.89 -8.34 1.84
C ALA A 135 20.82 -7.58 0.50
N ALA A 136 19.62 -7.40 -0.07
CA ALA A 136 19.42 -6.62 -1.28
C ALA A 136 19.97 -5.20 -1.10
N THR A 137 20.69 -4.73 -2.11
CA THR A 137 21.18 -3.35 -2.18
C THR A 137 20.27 -2.46 -3.02
N ASP A 138 20.24 -1.17 -2.71
CA ASP A 138 19.64 -0.15 -3.55
C ASP A 138 20.60 0.35 -4.66
N GLY A 139 20.21 1.41 -5.36
CA GLY A 139 21.00 2.00 -6.45
C GLY A 139 22.32 2.64 -6.01
N GLU A 140 22.49 2.96 -4.73
CA GLU A 140 23.73 3.48 -4.15
C GLU A 140 24.63 2.36 -3.61
N GLY A 141 24.14 1.11 -3.63
CA GLY A 141 24.84 -0.05 -3.10
C GLY A 141 24.66 -0.24 -1.59
N ASP A 142 23.79 0.54 -0.95
CA ASP A 142 23.49 0.41 0.48
C ASP A 142 22.50 -0.73 0.71
N THR A 143 22.63 -1.45 1.81
CA THR A 143 21.59 -2.38 2.27
C THR A 143 20.55 -1.67 3.15
N SER A 144 19.41 -2.32 3.38
CA SER A 144 18.42 -1.82 4.34
C SER A 144 18.98 -1.61 5.75
N LEU A 145 20.00 -2.38 6.16
CA LEU A 145 20.71 -2.22 7.43
C LEU A 145 21.58 -0.96 7.43
N ASP A 146 22.25 -0.66 6.32
CA ASP A 146 23.09 0.54 6.18
C ASP A 146 22.23 1.81 6.22
N VAL A 147 21.08 1.81 5.55
CA VAL A 147 20.08 2.88 5.64
C VAL A 147 19.55 3.03 7.08
N ALA A 148 19.26 1.94 7.79
CA ALA A 148 18.80 2.00 9.17
C ALA A 148 19.89 2.59 10.11
N ARG A 149 21.15 2.25 9.90
CA ARG A 149 22.31 2.77 10.65
C ARG A 149 22.52 4.25 10.39
N SER A 150 22.59 4.66 9.12
CA SER A 150 22.82 6.06 8.73
C SER A 150 21.74 7.00 9.26
N LYS A 151 20.50 6.50 9.39
CA LYS A 151 19.37 7.25 9.95
C LYS A 151 19.13 7.05 11.46
N GLY A 152 20.01 6.33 12.15
CA GLY A 152 19.93 6.13 13.60
C GLY A 152 18.70 5.35 14.08
N LYS A 153 18.17 4.43 13.27
CA LYS A 153 16.96 3.65 13.59
C LYS A 153 17.28 2.43 14.45
N ALA A 154 17.69 2.66 15.71
CA ALA A 154 18.20 1.63 16.61
C ALA A 154 17.36 0.34 16.70
N LYS A 155 16.02 0.45 16.79
CA LYS A 155 15.13 -0.71 16.81
C LYS A 155 15.25 -1.58 15.55
N LEU A 156 15.37 -0.93 14.39
CA LEU A 156 15.48 -1.62 13.11
C LEU A 156 16.89 -2.17 12.88
N VAL A 157 17.93 -1.45 13.33
CA VAL A 157 19.31 -1.96 13.32
C VAL A 157 19.40 -3.27 14.09
N ASN A 158 18.79 -3.36 15.28
CA ASN A 158 18.77 -4.58 16.07
C ASN A 158 18.00 -5.71 15.35
N LEU A 159 16.84 -5.39 14.76
CA LEU A 159 16.04 -6.35 13.99
C LEU A 159 16.86 -6.93 12.82
N LEU A 160 17.42 -6.07 11.97
CA LEU A 160 18.12 -6.48 10.75
C LEU A 160 19.48 -7.12 11.03
N SER A 161 20.22 -6.66 12.05
CA SER A 161 21.51 -7.27 12.41
C SER A 161 21.36 -8.74 12.82
N GLY A 162 20.24 -9.09 13.46
CA GLY A 162 19.94 -10.48 13.83
C GLY A 162 19.60 -11.39 12.65
N ILE A 163 19.15 -10.81 11.52
CA ILE A 163 18.82 -11.55 10.30
C ILE A 163 20.07 -11.77 9.44
N VAL A 164 20.91 -10.75 9.28
CA VAL A 164 22.09 -10.79 8.39
C VAL A 164 23.27 -11.58 8.98
N SER A 165 23.26 -11.82 10.30
CA SER A 165 24.34 -12.53 11.00
C SER A 165 24.08 -14.03 11.23
N GLY A 166 22.93 -14.55 10.78
CA GLY A 166 22.54 -15.97 10.92
C GLY A 166 22.71 -16.74 9.62
#